data_AF-A0A7W3IXV5-F1
#
_entry.id   AF-A0A7W3IXV5-F1
#
_cell.length_a   1.000
_cell.length_b   1.000
_cell.length_c   1.000
_cell.angle_alpha   90.00
_cell.angle_beta   90.00
_cell.angle_gamma   90.00
#
_symmetry.space_group_name_H-M   'P 1'
#
loop_
_entity.id
_entity.type
_entity.pdbx_description
1 polymer ?
#
loop_
_entity_poly.entity_id
_entity_poly.type
_entity_poly.pdbx_seq_one_letter_code
_entity_poly.pdbx_strand_id
1 'polypeptide(L)'
;MARRARLSSMVDLRRHLFPLLAALAVLAVTAVGVTVGWLTGPDDRRVHGGASPGEVRTEYWRDAQVDVPAEWGWGSAPESGPVEGADDGLFWCGEPGALVTSDGTRLQEADPTMPYVGRPLGQSDMCQGGIADATPQAPYLWIGVPLEPGRTDLGGGWVRETREVNGSTVTVATRDAALRERILDSARGSENCFSELDAMPAVDGEDHQQPGTVCAYRTVESLDRFDLVYAAEFTGEPAFDAAAGRAGEAASCERPGQEFVVLTAADGSVRVVDTGCPRIEVAPGDYRALTPATTEPWATGGLPVVLTGPFLGDPRLAPWFVGVQG
;
A
#
# COMPACT_ATOMS: atom_id res chain seq x y z
N MET A 1 -55.04 -58.85 -1.91
CA MET A 1 -56.00 -57.74 -2.10
C MET A 1 -55.19 -56.46 -2.24
N ALA A 2 -54.92 -56.01 -3.48
CA ALA A 2 -55.63 -54.92 -4.17
C ALA A 2 -55.34 -53.55 -3.49
N ARG A 3 -54.77 -52.50 -4.09
CA ARG A 3 -54.74 -51.99 -5.47
C ARG A 3 -53.50 -51.09 -5.71
N ARG A 4 -53.05 -51.06 -6.95
CA ARG A 4 -52.19 -50.02 -7.57
C ARG A 4 -52.92 -48.68 -7.68
N ALA A 5 -52.19 -47.57 -7.64
CA ALA A 5 -52.47 -46.38 -8.43
C ALA A 5 -51.16 -45.70 -8.84
N ARG A 6 -50.95 -45.58 -10.16
CA ARG A 6 -49.97 -44.74 -10.86
C ARG A 6 -50.65 -43.43 -11.22
N LEU A 7 -49.91 -42.32 -11.24
CA LEU A 7 -50.08 -41.14 -12.10
C LEU A 7 -48.65 -40.59 -12.32
N SER A 8 -48.04 -40.71 -13.51
CA SER A 8 -48.17 -39.85 -14.70
C SER A 8 -47.87 -38.38 -14.37
N SER A 9 -46.82 -37.74 -14.87
CA SER A 9 -46.45 -37.43 -16.27
C SER A 9 -46.52 -35.91 -16.47
N MET A 10 -45.37 -35.25 -16.61
CA MET A 10 -45.15 -33.97 -17.29
C MET A 10 -43.74 -34.11 -17.87
N VAL A 11 -43.51 -34.57 -19.11
CA VAL A 11 -43.88 -34.04 -20.43
C VAL A 11 -43.45 -32.60 -20.63
N ASP A 12 -42.32 -32.48 -21.34
CA ASP A 12 -41.99 -31.52 -22.40
C ASP A 12 -42.24 -30.03 -22.17
N LEU A 13 -41.15 -29.27 -22.11
CA LEU A 13 -40.93 -28.20 -23.09
C LEU A 13 -39.48 -27.68 -22.99
N ARG A 14 -38.61 -28.10 -23.93
CA ARG A 14 -37.52 -27.27 -24.52
C ARG A 14 -36.63 -28.14 -25.41
N ARG A 15 -37.18 -28.50 -26.56
CA ARG A 15 -36.39 -28.89 -27.73
C ARG A 15 -36.62 -27.86 -28.83
N HIS A 16 -35.49 -27.30 -29.30
CA HIS A 16 -35.21 -26.82 -30.64
C HIS A 16 -36.07 -25.72 -31.25
N LEU A 17 -35.41 -24.62 -31.63
CA LEU A 17 -35.41 -24.02 -32.98
C LEU A 17 -34.87 -22.59 -32.85
N PHE A 18 -33.78 -22.27 -33.54
CA PHE A 18 -33.66 -21.12 -34.45
C PHE A 18 -32.19 -20.95 -34.90
N PRO A 19 -31.86 -21.33 -36.15
CA PRO A 19 -30.68 -20.83 -36.85
C PRO A 19 -31.01 -19.54 -37.64
N LEU A 20 -29.94 -18.81 -37.96
CA LEU A 20 -29.77 -17.87 -39.08
C LEU A 20 -30.73 -16.67 -39.20
N LEU A 21 -30.17 -15.46 -39.14
CA LEU A 21 -30.38 -14.45 -40.19
C LEU A 21 -29.27 -13.38 -40.11
N ALA A 22 -28.45 -13.36 -41.17
CA ALA A 22 -27.56 -12.26 -41.50
C ALA A 22 -28.39 -11.07 -42.01
N ALA A 23 -28.08 -9.87 -41.53
CA ALA A 23 -28.50 -8.63 -42.18
C ALA A 23 -27.36 -7.61 -42.10
N LEU A 24 -26.85 -7.31 -43.29
CA LEU A 24 -25.95 -6.19 -43.59
C LEU A 24 -26.51 -4.87 -43.05
N ALA A 25 -25.71 -4.14 -42.29
CA ALA A 25 -25.84 -2.70 -42.13
C ALA A 25 -24.49 -2.05 -42.44
N VAL A 26 -24.37 -1.60 -43.70
CA VAL A 26 -23.36 -0.64 -44.15
C VAL A 26 -23.72 0.70 -43.50
N LEU A 27 -22.96 1.12 -42.49
CA LEU A 27 -23.02 2.47 -41.95
C LEU A 27 -21.73 3.22 -42.33
N ALA A 28 -21.96 4.29 -43.09
CA ALA A 28 -20.95 5.18 -43.63
C ALA A 28 -20.10 5.79 -42.49
N VAL A 29 -18.78 5.60 -42.61
CA VAL A 29 -17.79 6.33 -41.80
C VAL A 29 -17.68 7.73 -42.39
N THR A 30 -18.41 8.69 -41.82
CA THR A 30 -18.07 10.10 -41.95
C THR A 30 -16.84 10.37 -41.09
N ALA A 31 -15.70 10.54 -41.75
CA ALA A 31 -14.46 11.02 -41.15
C ALA A 31 -14.66 12.43 -40.60
N VAL A 32 -15.00 12.54 -39.31
CA VAL A 32 -14.76 13.75 -38.53
C VAL A 32 -13.34 13.60 -37.99
N GLY A 33 -12.41 14.34 -38.59
CA GLY A 33 -11.05 14.48 -38.09
C GLY A 33 -11.05 15.19 -36.75
N VAL A 34 -11.23 14.43 -35.68
CA VAL A 34 -10.81 14.85 -34.34
C VAL A 34 -9.35 14.42 -34.23
N THR A 35 -8.42 15.35 -34.41
CA THR A 35 -7.04 15.20 -33.98
C THR A 35 -7.03 15.14 -32.45
N VAL A 36 -7.28 13.95 -31.90
CA VAL A 36 -6.89 13.63 -30.52
C VAL A 36 -5.37 13.50 -30.57
N GLY A 37 -4.70 14.61 -30.26
CA GLY A 37 -3.26 14.61 -30.04
C GLY A 37 -2.98 13.70 -28.84
N TRP A 38 -2.57 12.47 -29.12
CA TRP A 38 -1.96 11.59 -28.15
C TRP A 38 -0.68 12.27 -27.64
N LEU A 39 -0.79 12.95 -26.49
CA LEU A 39 0.34 13.34 -25.68
C LEU A 39 0.84 12.09 -24.94
N THR A 40 1.44 11.16 -25.68
CA THR A 40 2.32 10.14 -25.12
C THR A 40 3.73 10.50 -25.55
N GLY A 41 4.23 11.62 -25.00
CA GLY A 41 5.66 11.77 -24.88
C GLY A 41 6.10 10.89 -23.71
N PRO A 42 7.17 10.07 -23.84
CA PRO A 42 7.79 9.47 -22.67
C PRO A 42 8.24 10.63 -21.77
N ASP A 43 7.58 10.77 -20.62
CA ASP A 43 8.02 11.69 -19.58
C ASP A 43 9.37 11.13 -19.08
N ASP A 44 10.47 11.71 -19.58
CA ASP A 44 11.85 11.47 -19.12
C ASP A 44 12.04 12.07 -17.70
N ARG A 45 11.08 11.86 -16.81
CA ARG A 45 11.18 12.20 -15.38
C ARG A 45 12.04 11.14 -14.69
N ARG A 46 13.35 11.23 -14.95
CA ARG A 46 14.34 10.66 -14.05
C ARG A 46 14.28 11.45 -12.77
N VAL A 47 13.61 10.90 -11.76
CA VAL A 47 13.81 11.29 -10.38
C VAL A 47 15.28 11.02 -10.06
N HIS A 48 16.07 12.09 -9.95
CA HIS A 48 17.48 12.01 -9.59
C HIS A 48 17.58 11.75 -8.08
N GLY A 49 17.71 10.47 -7.71
CA GLY A 49 17.87 10.06 -6.33
C GLY A 49 18.23 8.59 -6.18
N GLY A 50 19.09 8.05 -7.05
CA GLY A 50 19.67 6.74 -6.78
C GLY A 50 20.60 6.84 -5.59
N ALA A 51 20.18 6.32 -4.44
CA ALA A 51 20.99 6.26 -3.23
C ALA A 51 22.36 5.62 -3.52
N SER A 52 23.42 6.16 -2.90
CA SER A 52 24.75 5.60 -3.11
C SER A 52 24.86 4.23 -2.41
N PRO A 53 25.59 3.24 -2.96
CA PRO A 53 25.79 1.97 -2.29
C PRO A 53 26.33 2.15 -0.86
N GLY A 54 25.60 1.62 0.14
CA GLY A 54 25.94 1.75 1.55
C GLY A 54 25.28 2.91 2.30
N GLU A 55 24.49 3.73 1.61
CA GLU A 55 23.54 4.64 2.26
C GLU A 55 22.42 3.83 2.91
N VAL A 56 21.94 4.28 4.06
CA VAL A 56 20.83 3.65 4.78
C VAL A 56 19.64 4.58 4.83
N ARG A 57 18.44 4.00 4.85
CA ARG A 57 17.21 4.71 5.19
C ARG A 57 16.55 4.05 6.39
N THR A 58 15.80 4.83 7.16
CA THR A 58 15.01 4.30 8.27
C THR A 58 13.60 3.95 7.80
N GLU A 59 13.14 2.76 8.17
CA GLU A 59 11.79 2.28 7.95
C GLU A 59 11.03 2.24 9.27
N TYR A 60 9.72 2.44 9.20
CA TYR A 60 8.84 2.55 10.36
C TYR A 60 7.62 1.64 10.24
N TRP A 61 7.17 1.12 11.38
CA TRP A 61 5.92 0.40 11.56
C TRP A 61 5.50 0.46 13.03
N ARG A 62 4.31 1.00 13.32
CA ARG A 62 3.87 1.26 14.70
C ARG A 62 4.99 1.92 15.52
N ASP A 63 5.40 1.26 16.60
CA ASP A 63 6.39 1.71 17.56
C ASP A 63 7.83 1.28 17.23
N ALA A 64 8.07 0.62 16.09
CA ALA A 64 9.39 0.17 15.67
C ALA A 64 9.93 1.01 14.50
N GLN A 65 11.24 1.26 14.55
CA GLN A 65 12.02 1.76 13.43
C GLN A 65 13.28 0.93 13.22
N VAL A 66 13.75 0.84 11.98
CA VAL A 66 14.90 -0.01 11.60
C VAL A 66 15.60 0.57 10.37
N ASP A 67 16.94 0.56 10.38
CA ASP A 67 17.73 1.06 9.28
C ASP A 67 18.00 -0.05 8.26
N VAL A 68 17.74 0.23 6.99
CA VAL A 68 17.92 -0.69 5.86
C VAL A 68 18.76 -0.05 4.76
N PRO A 69 19.39 -0.83 3.88
CA PRO A 69 20.07 -0.27 2.72
C PRO A 69 19.09 0.53 1.85
N ALA A 70 19.46 1.77 1.52
CA ALA A 70 18.59 2.72 0.85
C ALA A 70 18.18 2.27 -0.56
N GLU A 71 18.92 1.34 -1.17
CA GLU A 71 18.62 0.76 -2.48
C GLU A 71 17.50 -0.30 -2.47
N TRP A 72 17.02 -0.74 -1.30
CA TRP A 72 15.96 -1.76 -1.21
C TRP A 72 14.61 -1.20 -1.70
N GLY A 73 13.77 -2.03 -2.30
CA GLY A 73 12.40 -1.63 -2.63
C GLY A 73 11.47 -1.64 -1.42
N TRP A 74 10.20 -1.39 -1.69
CA TRP A 74 9.07 -1.60 -0.78
C TRP A 74 8.14 -2.64 -1.38
N GLY A 75 7.55 -3.47 -0.53
CA GLY A 75 6.68 -4.57 -0.95
C GLY A 75 5.67 -4.96 0.12
N SER A 76 5.01 -6.09 -0.10
CA SER A 76 4.11 -6.71 0.86
C SER A 76 4.87 -7.61 1.84
N ALA A 77 4.24 -7.99 2.93
CA ALA A 77 4.64 -9.09 3.79
C ALA A 77 3.40 -9.95 4.10
N PRO A 78 3.58 -11.19 4.58
CA PRO A 78 2.45 -12.02 4.96
C PRO A 78 1.64 -11.39 6.09
N GLU A 79 0.33 -11.54 6.03
CA GLU A 79 -0.63 -11.14 7.06
C GLU A 79 -1.05 -12.34 7.90
N SER A 80 -1.44 -12.09 9.14
CA SER A 80 -2.05 -13.11 10.00
C SER A 80 -3.56 -13.14 9.83
N GLY A 81 -4.15 -14.33 9.90
CA GLY A 81 -5.59 -14.45 10.07
C GLY A 81 -6.14 -15.86 9.78
N PRO A 82 -7.47 -16.01 9.85
CA PRO A 82 -8.13 -17.31 9.96
C PRO A 82 -8.33 -18.01 8.61
N VAL A 83 -7.38 -17.90 7.68
CA VAL A 83 -7.50 -18.54 6.36
C VAL A 83 -7.27 -20.04 6.53
N GLU A 84 -8.30 -20.84 6.23
CA GLU A 84 -8.21 -22.30 6.23
C GLU A 84 -7.07 -22.76 5.31
N GLY A 85 -6.13 -23.55 5.86
CA GLY A 85 -4.99 -24.11 5.12
C GLY A 85 -3.67 -23.34 5.24
N ALA A 86 -3.60 -22.26 6.02
CA ALA A 86 -2.32 -21.68 6.42
C ALA A 86 -1.74 -22.47 7.61
N ASP A 87 -0.71 -23.28 7.37
CA ASP A 87 -0.07 -24.12 8.41
C ASP A 87 0.44 -23.30 9.62
N ASP A 88 0.76 -22.02 9.40
CA ASP A 88 1.23 -21.07 10.42
C ASP A 88 0.28 -19.88 10.66
N GLY A 89 -0.94 -19.91 10.10
CA GLY A 89 -1.88 -18.78 10.16
C GLY A 89 -1.46 -17.53 9.38
N LEU A 90 -0.43 -17.64 8.52
CA LEU A 90 0.05 -16.57 7.63
C LEU A 90 -0.40 -16.78 6.18
N PHE A 91 -0.82 -15.70 5.52
CA PHE A 91 -1.20 -15.67 4.11
C PHE A 91 -0.67 -14.40 3.43
N TRP A 92 -0.62 -14.40 2.10
CA TRP A 92 -0.28 -13.22 1.33
C TRP A 92 -1.52 -12.69 0.61
N CYS A 93 -1.88 -11.44 0.84
CA CYS A 93 -2.82 -10.71 0.00
C CYS A 93 -2.03 -9.85 -0.99
N GLY A 94 -1.36 -10.53 -1.92
CA GLY A 94 -0.36 -9.98 -2.84
C GLY A 94 0.71 -11.01 -3.14
N GLU A 95 1.80 -10.59 -3.80
CA GLU A 95 2.94 -11.45 -4.12
C GLU A 95 4.20 -11.02 -3.36
N PRO A 96 5.10 -11.96 -2.98
CA PRO A 96 6.36 -11.63 -2.34
C PRO A 96 7.30 -10.90 -3.30
N GLY A 97 7.93 -9.82 -2.83
CA GLY A 97 8.91 -9.06 -3.61
C GLY A 97 8.73 -7.55 -3.50
N ALA A 98 9.59 -6.80 -4.19
CA ALA A 98 9.44 -5.36 -4.32
C ALA A 98 8.26 -5.05 -5.26
N LEU A 99 7.34 -4.18 -4.84
CA LEU A 99 6.30 -3.57 -5.68
C LEU A 99 6.65 -2.13 -6.07
N VAL A 100 7.52 -1.49 -5.29
CA VAL A 100 8.07 -0.16 -5.56
C VAL A 100 9.58 -0.25 -5.40
N THR A 101 10.33 0.22 -6.39
CA THR A 101 11.79 0.30 -6.34
C THR A 101 12.26 1.42 -5.40
N SER A 102 13.52 1.43 -5.00
CA SER A 102 14.09 2.46 -4.11
C SER A 102 13.99 3.90 -4.65
N ASP A 103 13.90 4.09 -5.96
CA ASP A 103 13.69 5.41 -6.58
C ASP A 103 12.21 5.83 -6.66
N GLY A 104 11.30 5.02 -6.11
CA GLY A 104 9.85 5.28 -6.09
C GLY A 104 9.10 4.78 -7.33
N THR A 105 9.77 4.07 -8.26
CA THR A 105 9.08 3.51 -9.43
C THR A 105 8.22 2.32 -9.03
N ARG A 106 6.91 2.43 -9.30
CA ARG A 106 5.98 1.32 -9.11
C ARG A 106 6.12 0.28 -10.22
N LEU A 107 6.21 -0.98 -9.81
CA LEU A 107 6.22 -2.15 -10.69
C LEU A 107 4.79 -2.63 -10.96
N GLN A 108 4.57 -3.26 -12.12
CA GLN A 108 3.26 -3.83 -12.45
C GLN A 108 2.97 -5.09 -11.63
N GLU A 109 4.02 -5.87 -11.36
CA GLU A 109 4.01 -7.12 -10.60
C GLU A 109 5.12 -7.04 -9.55
N ALA A 110 5.02 -7.83 -8.47
CA ALA A 110 6.08 -7.87 -7.47
C ALA A 110 7.34 -8.54 -8.08
N ASP A 111 8.51 -7.94 -7.85
CA ASP A 111 9.79 -8.55 -8.24
C ASP A 111 10.40 -9.31 -7.05
N PRO A 112 10.35 -10.66 -7.03
CA PRO A 112 10.89 -11.45 -5.93
C PRO A 112 12.42 -11.47 -5.89
N THR A 113 13.08 -10.99 -6.95
CA THR A 113 14.54 -10.96 -7.08
C THR A 113 15.17 -9.66 -6.60
N MET A 114 14.36 -8.65 -6.29
CA MET A 114 14.80 -7.39 -5.70
C MET A 114 14.72 -7.43 -4.17
N PRO A 115 15.73 -6.90 -3.45
CA PRO A 115 15.63 -6.74 -2.00
C PRO A 115 14.52 -5.76 -1.62
N TYR A 116 13.79 -6.01 -0.55
CA TYR A 116 12.63 -5.17 -0.21
C TYR A 116 12.30 -5.12 1.28
N VAL A 117 11.58 -4.08 1.66
CA VAL A 117 10.92 -3.93 2.97
C VAL A 117 9.44 -4.21 2.81
N GLY A 118 8.96 -5.25 3.47
CA GLY A 118 7.57 -5.70 3.43
C GLY A 118 6.79 -5.29 4.68
N ARG A 119 5.49 -5.04 4.49
CA ARG A 119 4.52 -4.77 5.57
C ARG A 119 3.29 -5.68 5.45
N PRO A 120 2.70 -6.14 6.55
CA PRO A 120 1.54 -7.02 6.55
C PRO A 120 0.27 -6.20 6.26
N LEU A 121 0.17 -5.70 5.03
CA LEU A 121 -0.96 -4.93 4.54
C LEU A 121 -1.41 -5.50 3.20
N GLY A 122 -2.68 -5.83 3.10
CA GLY A 122 -3.26 -6.38 1.87
C GLY A 122 -3.10 -5.43 0.68
N GLN A 123 -2.40 -5.93 -0.35
CA GLN A 123 -2.20 -5.26 -1.65
C GLN A 123 -3.25 -5.66 -2.68
N SER A 124 -3.91 -6.79 -2.47
CA SER A 124 -4.96 -7.35 -3.31
C SER A 124 -6.09 -7.88 -2.44
N ASP A 125 -7.30 -7.95 -2.98
CA ASP A 125 -8.42 -8.68 -2.37
C ASP A 125 -8.30 -10.21 -2.52
N MET A 126 -7.35 -10.66 -3.35
CA MET A 126 -7.01 -12.06 -3.52
C MET A 126 -5.88 -12.46 -2.58
N CYS A 127 -6.18 -13.36 -1.64
CA CYS A 127 -5.22 -13.87 -0.69
C CYS A 127 -4.90 -15.35 -0.94
N GLN A 128 -3.63 -15.72 -0.82
CA GLN A 128 -3.13 -17.08 -0.96
C GLN A 128 -2.44 -17.52 0.33
N GLY A 129 -2.82 -18.69 0.87
CA GLY A 129 -2.23 -19.25 2.08
C GLY A 129 -0.88 -19.96 1.83
N GLY A 130 -0.06 -20.07 2.88
CA GLY A 130 1.05 -21.02 2.99
C GLY A 130 2.34 -20.62 2.26
N ILE A 131 3.18 -19.78 2.87
CA ILE A 131 4.39 -19.27 2.19
C ILE A 131 5.59 -19.00 3.14
N ALA A 132 5.47 -19.12 4.47
CA ALA A 132 6.54 -18.70 5.38
C ALA A 132 7.90 -19.38 5.10
N ASP A 133 7.93 -20.64 4.66
CA ASP A 133 9.17 -21.40 4.54
C ASP A 133 9.71 -21.55 3.11
N ALA A 134 9.17 -20.81 2.14
CA ALA A 134 9.73 -20.79 0.80
C ALA A 134 11.14 -20.18 0.81
N THR A 135 12.11 -20.83 0.16
CA THR A 135 13.47 -20.29 0.04
C THR A 135 13.44 -18.95 -0.71
N PRO A 136 13.90 -17.84 -0.11
CA PRO A 136 13.82 -16.52 -0.74
C PRO A 136 14.72 -16.40 -1.98
N GLN A 137 14.35 -15.50 -2.89
CA GLN A 137 15.16 -15.15 -4.05
C GLN A 137 16.02 -13.90 -3.81
N ALA A 138 15.59 -13.01 -2.90
CA ALA A 138 16.30 -11.79 -2.51
C ALA A 138 16.19 -11.53 -1.00
N PRO A 139 17.11 -10.71 -0.42
CA PRO A 139 17.02 -10.28 0.97
C PRO A 139 15.74 -9.52 1.24
N TYR A 140 15.13 -9.75 2.40
CA TYR A 140 13.98 -8.98 2.82
C TYR A 140 14.06 -8.60 4.29
N LEU A 141 13.35 -7.53 4.60
CA LEU A 141 12.97 -7.14 5.94
C LEU A 141 11.43 -7.11 5.97
N TRP A 142 10.82 -7.79 6.93
CA TRP A 142 9.42 -7.59 7.26
C TRP A 142 9.30 -6.96 8.63
N ILE A 143 8.41 -5.98 8.77
CA ILE A 143 8.12 -5.32 10.05
C ILE A 143 6.64 -5.54 10.36
N GLY A 144 6.33 -5.99 11.58
CA GLY A 144 4.96 -6.20 12.04
C GLY A 144 4.34 -7.57 11.74
N VAL A 145 5.03 -8.46 11.01
CA VAL A 145 4.55 -9.82 10.75
C VAL A 145 4.68 -10.65 12.03
N PRO A 146 3.60 -11.24 12.59
CA PRO A 146 3.63 -11.87 13.91
C PRO A 146 4.30 -13.25 13.90
N LEU A 147 5.60 -13.27 13.57
CA LEU A 147 6.48 -14.43 13.66
C LEU A 147 7.09 -14.49 15.05
N GLU A 148 7.21 -15.71 15.59
CA GLU A 148 7.91 -15.94 16.84
C GLU A 148 9.39 -15.52 16.73
N PRO A 149 9.93 -14.79 17.73
CA PRO A 149 11.35 -14.46 17.77
C PRO A 149 12.24 -15.70 17.72
N GLY A 150 13.30 -15.64 16.90
CA GLY A 150 14.18 -16.78 16.69
C GLY A 150 14.86 -16.76 15.34
N ARG A 151 15.62 -17.83 15.06
CA ARG A 151 16.36 -17.99 13.80
C ARG A 151 15.92 -19.28 13.11
N THR A 152 15.61 -19.20 11.82
CA THR A 152 15.18 -20.31 10.98
C THR A 152 16.10 -20.43 9.76
N ASP A 153 16.58 -21.64 9.47
CA ASP A 153 17.26 -21.95 8.21
C ASP A 153 16.20 -22.18 7.12
N LEU A 154 16.24 -21.37 6.06
CA LEU A 154 15.31 -21.46 4.93
C LEU A 154 15.92 -22.24 3.74
N GLY A 155 17.08 -22.89 3.95
CA GLY A 155 17.82 -23.62 2.95
C GLY A 155 18.64 -22.71 2.02
N GLY A 156 19.59 -23.32 1.29
CA GLY A 156 20.40 -22.58 0.30
C GLY A 156 21.23 -21.43 0.88
N GLY A 157 21.61 -21.54 2.17
CA GLY A 157 22.35 -20.51 2.92
C GLY A 157 21.50 -19.34 3.42
N TRP A 158 20.19 -19.35 3.20
CA TRP A 158 19.29 -18.33 3.72
C TRP A 158 18.99 -18.57 5.18
N VAL A 159 19.04 -17.49 5.95
CA VAL A 159 18.63 -17.49 7.35
C VAL A 159 17.65 -16.36 7.55
N ARG A 160 16.47 -16.71 8.08
CA ARG A 160 15.50 -15.75 8.63
C ARG A 160 15.76 -15.60 10.12
N GLU A 161 15.76 -14.37 10.61
CA GLU A 161 15.81 -14.09 12.04
C GLU A 161 14.78 -13.03 12.38
N THR A 162 13.99 -13.30 13.41
CA THR A 162 12.97 -12.43 13.95
C THR A 162 13.35 -11.98 15.34
N ARG A 163 13.22 -10.69 15.62
CA ARG A 163 13.36 -10.09 16.96
C ARG A 163 12.12 -9.29 17.30
N GLU A 164 11.77 -9.25 18.58
CA GLU A 164 10.76 -8.32 19.10
C GLU A 164 11.43 -6.99 19.44
N VAL A 165 10.82 -5.89 19.01
CA VAL A 165 11.27 -4.51 19.20
C VAL A 165 10.04 -3.66 19.50
N ASN A 166 9.94 -3.17 20.73
CA ASN A 166 8.88 -2.27 21.18
C ASN A 166 7.45 -2.79 20.86
N GLY A 167 7.20 -4.08 21.12
CA GLY A 167 5.90 -4.71 20.87
C GLY A 167 5.61 -5.05 19.40
N SER A 168 6.53 -4.78 18.48
CA SER A 168 6.46 -5.21 17.08
C SER A 168 7.56 -6.22 16.75
N THR A 169 7.38 -6.97 15.68
CA THR A 169 8.38 -7.93 15.18
C THR A 169 9.18 -7.33 14.03
N VAL A 170 10.48 -7.60 14.03
CA VAL A 170 11.41 -7.22 12.95
C VAL A 170 12.05 -8.51 12.46
N THR A 171 11.75 -8.87 11.21
CA THR A 171 12.18 -10.14 10.59
C THR A 171 13.06 -9.87 9.40
N VAL A 172 14.29 -10.37 9.42
CA VAL A 172 15.25 -10.23 8.30
C VAL A 172 15.61 -11.59 7.76
N ALA A 173 15.50 -11.79 6.45
CA ALA A 173 16.04 -12.96 5.77
C ALA A 173 17.14 -12.55 4.78
N THR A 174 18.32 -13.15 4.93
CA THR A 174 19.46 -12.93 4.04
C THR A 174 20.46 -14.08 4.14
N ARG A 175 21.25 -14.27 3.07
CA ARG A 175 22.45 -15.13 3.09
C ARG A 175 23.65 -14.47 3.77
N ASP A 176 23.66 -13.15 3.87
CA ASP A 176 24.72 -12.37 4.51
C ASP A 176 24.43 -12.16 5.99
N ALA A 177 25.12 -12.93 6.84
CA ALA A 177 24.98 -12.81 8.29
C ALA A 177 25.35 -11.43 8.82
N ALA A 178 26.34 -10.74 8.25
CA ALA A 178 26.74 -9.42 8.69
C ALA A 178 25.68 -8.37 8.33
N LEU A 179 25.04 -8.49 7.16
CA LEU A 179 23.90 -7.63 6.81
C LEU A 179 22.71 -7.85 7.75
N ARG A 180 22.40 -9.12 8.07
CA ARG A 180 21.31 -9.47 9.00
C ARG A 180 21.50 -8.82 10.37
N GLU A 181 22.68 -9.01 10.97
CA GLU A 181 22.98 -8.44 12.29
C GLU A 181 22.95 -6.91 12.25
N ARG A 182 23.52 -6.27 11.21
CA ARG A 182 23.45 -4.80 11.08
C ARG A 182 22.02 -4.26 11.06
N ILE A 183 21.14 -4.87 10.28
CA ILE A 183 19.73 -4.43 10.20
C ILE A 183 19.05 -4.66 11.55
N LEU A 184 19.16 -5.86 12.12
CA LEU A 184 18.49 -6.19 13.39
C LEU A 184 19.03 -5.39 14.59
N ASP A 185 20.32 -5.06 14.62
CA ASP A 185 20.93 -4.24 15.69
C ASP A 185 20.54 -2.76 15.58
N SER A 186 20.12 -2.31 14.39
CA SER A 186 19.61 -0.94 14.19
C SER A 186 18.17 -0.77 14.70
N ALA A 187 17.45 -1.88 14.90
CA ALA A 187 16.04 -1.85 15.24
C ALA A 187 15.81 -1.30 16.65
N ARG A 188 14.94 -0.29 16.77
CA ARG A 188 14.69 0.49 17.99
C ARG A 188 13.27 1.04 18.03
N GLY A 189 12.88 1.62 19.17
CA GLY A 189 11.62 2.34 19.30
C GLY A 189 11.56 3.58 18.40
N SER A 190 10.39 3.90 17.85
CA SER A 190 10.13 5.13 17.09
C SER A 190 9.56 6.24 17.98
N GLU A 191 10.01 7.47 17.77
CA GLU A 191 9.51 8.66 18.47
C GLU A 191 9.04 9.78 17.50
N ASN A 192 9.08 9.52 16.19
CA ASN A 192 8.78 10.53 15.17
C ASN A 192 7.28 10.75 14.96
N CYS A 193 6.55 9.65 14.92
CA CYS A 193 5.10 9.60 14.77
C CYS A 193 4.52 8.82 15.95
N PHE A 194 3.33 9.18 16.42
CA PHE A 194 2.60 8.32 17.34
C PHE A 194 2.31 6.98 16.66
N SER A 195 2.49 5.87 17.39
CA SER A 195 2.22 4.54 16.88
C SER A 195 0.73 4.27 16.67
N GLU A 196 -0.11 4.89 17.48
CA GLU A 196 -1.56 4.72 17.47
C GLU A 196 -2.27 6.06 17.69
N LEU A 197 -3.45 6.21 17.08
CA LEU A 197 -4.35 7.35 17.27
C LEU A 197 -5.79 6.86 17.41
N ASP A 198 -6.53 7.40 18.38
CA ASP A 198 -7.96 7.07 18.57
C ASP A 198 -8.88 7.78 17.56
N ALA A 199 -8.38 8.83 16.90
CA ALA A 199 -9.10 9.57 15.88
C ALA A 199 -8.12 10.25 14.91
N MET A 200 -8.64 10.63 13.74
CA MET A 200 -7.91 11.54 12.85
C MET A 200 -7.70 12.89 13.56
N PRO A 201 -6.46 13.41 13.63
CA PRO A 201 -6.18 14.64 14.36
C PRO A 201 -6.76 15.86 13.63
N ALA A 202 -7.01 16.92 14.39
CA ALA A 202 -7.28 18.25 13.83
C ALA A 202 -5.95 18.94 13.51
N VAL A 203 -5.94 19.81 12.49
CA VAL A 203 -4.73 20.57 12.08
C VAL A 203 -4.21 21.55 13.13
N ASP A 204 -5.03 21.91 14.13
CA ASP A 204 -4.69 22.76 15.27
C ASP A 204 -4.68 22.02 16.61
N GLY A 205 -4.75 20.68 16.60
CA GLY A 205 -4.72 19.85 17.80
C GLY A 205 -3.33 19.80 18.46
N GLU A 206 -3.29 19.54 19.77
CA GLU A 206 -2.04 19.47 20.56
C GLU A 206 -1.21 18.20 20.32
N ASP A 207 -1.77 17.22 19.59
CA ASP A 207 -1.12 15.95 19.25
C ASP A 207 -0.08 16.15 18.14
N HIS A 208 1.04 16.78 18.50
CA HIS A 208 2.09 17.12 17.55
C HIS A 208 3.10 15.98 17.40
N GLN A 209 3.28 15.54 16.16
CA GLN A 209 4.38 14.69 15.72
C GLN A 209 5.66 15.53 15.59
N GLN A 210 6.81 14.87 15.39
CA GLN A 210 8.05 15.60 15.14
C GLN A 210 7.94 16.48 13.87
N PRO A 211 8.42 17.72 13.88
CA PRO A 211 8.46 18.55 12.67
C PRO A 211 9.20 17.89 11.50
N GLY A 212 8.77 18.16 10.27
CA GLY A 212 9.38 17.64 9.06
C GLY A 212 9.06 16.16 8.78
N THR A 213 7.88 15.68 9.15
CA THR A 213 7.49 14.26 9.02
C THR A 213 6.23 14.06 8.19
N VAL A 214 6.17 12.90 7.53
CA VAL A 214 4.98 12.31 6.92
C VAL A 214 4.64 11.07 7.74
N CYS A 215 3.44 11.02 8.33
CA CYS A 215 2.98 9.88 9.13
C CYS A 215 1.66 9.36 8.54
N ALA A 216 1.64 8.12 8.07
CA ALA A 216 0.46 7.50 7.45
C ALA A 216 -0.18 6.49 8.39
N TYR A 217 -1.50 6.56 8.49
CA TYR A 217 -2.31 5.85 9.46
C TYR A 217 -3.44 5.08 8.78
N ARG A 218 -3.78 3.91 9.34
CA ARG A 218 -4.85 3.04 8.85
C ARG A 218 -5.54 2.29 9.99
N THR A 219 -6.83 2.00 9.87
CA THR A 219 -7.49 1.01 10.72
C THR A 219 -7.07 -0.41 10.31
N VAL A 220 -6.24 -1.11 11.10
CA VAL A 220 -5.77 -2.47 10.77
C VAL A 220 -6.57 -3.54 11.53
N GLU A 221 -6.62 -3.45 12.85
CA GLU A 221 -7.24 -4.47 13.72
C GLU A 221 -8.65 -4.10 14.19
N SER A 222 -8.91 -2.81 14.37
CA SER A 222 -10.18 -2.30 14.87
C SER A 222 -10.61 -1.04 14.12
N LEU A 223 -11.92 -0.82 14.02
CA LEU A 223 -12.48 0.35 13.31
C LEU A 223 -12.46 1.63 14.17
N ASP A 224 -12.06 1.52 15.43
CA ASP A 224 -12.05 2.60 16.43
C ASP A 224 -10.64 3.12 16.74
N ARG A 225 -9.60 2.59 16.08
CA ARG A 225 -8.21 3.01 16.25
C ARG A 225 -7.47 3.00 14.91
N PHE A 226 -6.51 3.90 14.79
CA PHE A 226 -5.60 3.98 13.67
C PHE A 226 -4.18 3.61 14.08
N ASP A 227 -3.57 2.69 13.36
CA ASP A 227 -2.18 2.28 13.50
C ASP A 227 -1.28 3.06 12.53
N LEU A 228 -0.08 3.42 12.97
CA LEU A 228 0.97 3.93 12.09
C LEU A 228 1.48 2.81 11.18
N VAL A 229 1.26 2.96 9.88
CA VAL A 229 1.68 1.99 8.86
C VAL A 229 2.93 2.42 8.09
N TYR A 230 3.24 3.72 8.10
CA TYR A 230 4.41 4.28 7.44
C TYR A 230 4.78 5.64 8.00
N ALA A 231 6.09 5.93 8.02
CA ALA A 231 6.61 7.25 8.30
C ALA A 231 7.82 7.57 7.43
N ALA A 232 8.03 8.84 7.13
CA ALA A 232 9.17 9.35 6.39
C ALA A 232 9.46 10.82 6.71
N GLU A 233 10.60 11.32 6.26
CA GLU A 233 10.88 12.76 6.26
C GLU A 233 10.03 13.49 5.21
N PHE A 234 9.53 14.67 5.56
CA PHE A 234 8.74 15.50 4.66
C PHE A 234 9.62 16.44 3.83
N THR A 235 10.26 15.90 2.80
CA THR A 235 11.21 16.65 1.97
C THR A 235 10.56 17.56 0.92
N GLY A 236 9.28 17.33 0.59
CA GLY A 236 8.55 18.07 -0.45
C GLY A 236 7.67 19.23 0.04
N GLU A 237 7.83 19.70 1.27
CA GLU A 237 6.98 20.73 1.90
C GLU A 237 6.76 21.98 1.02
N PRO A 238 7.79 22.65 0.45
CA PRO A 238 7.56 23.85 -0.35
C PRO A 238 6.74 23.59 -1.62
N ALA A 239 6.92 22.42 -2.25
CA ALA A 239 6.18 22.03 -3.43
C ALA A 239 4.72 21.71 -3.08
N PHE A 240 4.51 21.04 -1.93
CA PHE A 240 3.19 20.77 -1.38
C PHE A 240 2.42 22.07 -1.10
N ASP A 241 2.98 23.00 -0.32
CA ASP A 241 2.30 24.23 0.06
C ASP A 241 1.95 25.08 -1.16
N ALA A 242 2.85 25.15 -2.14
CA ALA A 242 2.58 25.83 -3.41
C ALA A 242 1.45 25.17 -4.20
N ALA A 243 1.36 23.83 -4.21
CA ALA A 243 0.28 23.10 -4.87
C ALA A 243 -1.05 23.27 -4.13
N ALA A 244 -1.04 23.16 -2.80
CA ALA A 244 -2.22 23.29 -1.94
C ALA A 244 -2.82 24.69 -2.05
N GLY A 245 -2.00 25.75 -2.08
CA GLY A 245 -2.47 27.13 -2.28
C GLY A 245 -3.11 27.41 -3.64
N ARG A 246 -2.92 26.53 -4.64
CA ARG A 246 -3.57 26.59 -5.96
C ARG A 246 -4.70 25.58 -6.13
N ALA A 247 -4.82 24.62 -5.21
CA ALA A 247 -5.84 23.60 -5.29
C ALA A 247 -7.23 24.20 -5.05
N GLY A 248 -8.21 23.69 -5.79
CA GLY A 248 -9.61 24.05 -5.58
C GLY A 248 -10.11 23.55 -4.21
N GLU A 249 -11.30 24.00 -3.83
CA GLU A 249 -11.99 23.47 -2.65
C GLU A 249 -12.29 21.98 -2.84
N ALA A 250 -12.18 21.20 -1.76
CA ALA A 250 -12.57 19.81 -1.77
C ALA A 250 -14.09 19.66 -1.82
N ALA A 251 -14.58 18.58 -2.44
CA ALA A 251 -15.98 18.20 -2.33
C ALA A 251 -16.30 17.79 -0.88
N SER A 252 -17.53 18.08 -0.43
CA SER A 252 -18.02 17.60 0.86
C SER A 252 -18.12 16.08 0.88
N CYS A 253 -17.75 15.47 2.00
CA CYS A 253 -17.92 14.04 2.26
C CYS A 253 -18.56 13.81 3.62
N GLU A 254 -19.37 12.76 3.72
CA GLU A 254 -20.16 12.46 4.91
C GLU A 254 -19.42 11.59 5.92
N ARG A 255 -18.30 10.95 5.54
CA ARG A 255 -17.52 10.08 6.41
C ARG A 255 -16.02 10.30 6.22
N PRO A 256 -15.25 10.41 7.32
CA PRO A 256 -13.80 10.37 7.24
C PRO A 256 -13.33 9.02 6.72
N GLY A 257 -12.16 9.00 6.09
CA GLY A 257 -11.51 7.77 5.64
C GLY A 257 -11.12 6.83 6.78
N GLN A 258 -10.91 5.56 6.42
CA GLN A 258 -10.26 4.56 7.28
C GLN A 258 -8.73 4.68 7.26
N GLU A 259 -8.23 5.68 6.54
CA GLU A 259 -6.82 5.97 6.29
C GLU A 259 -6.65 7.47 6.19
N PHE A 260 -5.53 7.96 6.70
CA PHE A 260 -5.13 9.36 6.54
C PHE A 260 -3.61 9.50 6.63
N VAL A 261 -3.14 10.69 6.25
CA VAL A 261 -1.73 11.09 6.39
C VAL A 261 -1.68 12.40 7.15
N VAL A 262 -0.77 12.48 8.11
CA VAL A 262 -0.43 13.71 8.81
C VAL A 262 0.90 14.21 8.25
N LEU A 263 0.89 15.46 7.80
CA LEU A 263 2.06 16.15 7.28
C LEU A 263 2.44 17.23 8.29
N THR A 264 3.56 17.05 8.97
CA THR A 264 4.06 18.05 9.92
C THR A 264 5.21 18.80 9.26
N ALA A 265 5.01 20.08 8.98
CA ALA A 265 6.02 20.96 8.39
C ALA A 265 7.18 21.22 9.36
N ALA A 266 8.29 21.76 8.84
CA ALA A 266 9.47 22.09 9.65
C ALA A 266 9.19 23.16 10.73
N ASP A 267 8.20 24.03 10.52
CA ASP A 267 7.74 25.03 11.50
C ASP A 267 6.72 24.47 12.51
N GLY A 268 6.39 23.18 12.42
CA GLY A 268 5.42 22.48 13.27
C GLY A 268 3.97 22.60 12.81
N SER A 269 3.68 23.31 11.72
CA SER A 269 2.32 23.39 11.20
C SER A 269 1.87 22.05 10.61
N VAL A 270 0.64 21.66 10.89
CA VAL A 270 0.09 20.34 10.51
C VAL A 270 -0.88 20.47 9.34
N ARG A 271 -0.79 19.55 8.39
CA ARG A 271 -1.86 19.29 7.39
C ARG A 271 -2.32 17.85 7.51
N VAL A 272 -3.60 17.63 7.32
CA VAL A 272 -4.19 16.28 7.38
C VAL A 272 -4.77 15.92 6.02
N VAL A 273 -4.26 14.85 5.44
CA VAL A 273 -4.75 14.28 4.18
C VAL A 273 -5.69 13.14 4.51
N ASP A 274 -6.97 13.31 4.21
CA ASP A 274 -7.95 12.23 4.28
C ASP A 274 -7.92 11.50 2.93
N THR A 275 -7.56 10.22 2.92
CA THR A 275 -7.45 9.46 1.67
C THR A 275 -8.76 8.75 1.30
N GLY A 276 -9.65 8.50 2.28
CA GLY A 276 -10.99 7.96 2.03
C GLY A 276 -11.96 9.02 1.52
N CYS A 277 -11.72 10.27 1.89
CA CYS A 277 -12.37 11.44 1.30
C CYS A 277 -11.28 12.33 0.69
N PRO A 278 -11.07 12.36 -0.65
CA PRO A 278 -9.88 12.94 -1.29
C PRO A 278 -9.75 14.45 -1.07
N ARG A 279 -9.29 14.84 0.12
CA ARG A 279 -9.15 16.22 0.59
C ARG A 279 -7.98 16.36 1.53
N ILE A 280 -7.56 17.60 1.68
CA ILE A 280 -6.47 18.03 2.55
C ILE A 280 -7.01 19.14 3.42
N GLU A 281 -6.94 18.98 4.74
CA GLU A 281 -7.14 20.09 5.66
C GLU A 281 -5.81 20.83 5.83
N VAL A 282 -5.76 22.09 5.42
CA VAL A 282 -4.53 22.93 5.46
C VAL A 282 -4.57 23.99 6.57
N ALA A 283 -5.77 24.26 7.09
CA ALA A 283 -6.07 25.10 8.24
C ALA A 283 -7.45 24.70 8.77
N PRO A 284 -7.84 25.03 10.02
CA PRO A 284 -9.10 24.58 10.59
C PRO A 284 -10.30 24.90 9.69
N GLY A 285 -10.93 23.86 9.14
CA GLY A 285 -12.06 23.97 8.21
C GLY A 285 -11.74 24.43 6.78
N ASP A 286 -10.47 24.67 6.43
CA ASP A 286 -10.02 24.94 5.06
C ASP A 286 -9.60 23.63 4.36
N TYR A 287 -10.51 23.12 3.53
CA TYR A 287 -10.33 21.86 2.82
C TYR A 287 -9.99 22.08 1.34
N ARG A 288 -8.83 21.56 0.92
CA ARG A 288 -8.34 21.58 -0.46
C ARG A 288 -8.50 20.22 -1.12
N ALA A 289 -8.80 20.22 -2.42
CA ALA A 289 -8.92 18.99 -3.19
C ALA A 289 -7.60 18.23 -3.24
N LEU A 290 -7.66 16.91 -3.01
CA LEU A 290 -6.52 16.03 -3.22
C LEU A 290 -6.35 15.78 -4.73
N THR A 291 -5.21 16.21 -5.27
CA THR A 291 -4.86 16.12 -6.69
C THR A 291 -3.45 15.55 -6.86
N PRO A 292 -3.07 15.07 -8.06
CA PRO A 292 -1.69 14.66 -8.32
C PRO A 292 -0.63 15.67 -7.85
N ALA A 293 -0.84 16.97 -8.12
CA ALA A 293 0.09 18.02 -7.75
C ALA A 293 0.23 18.22 -6.23
N THR A 294 -0.82 17.94 -5.46
CA THR A 294 -0.79 18.02 -3.99
C THR A 294 -0.36 16.69 -3.36
N THR A 295 -0.36 15.58 -4.08
CA THR A 295 0.00 14.24 -3.58
C THR A 295 1.47 13.92 -3.81
N GLU A 296 1.98 14.18 -5.01
CA GLU A 296 3.36 13.87 -5.42
C GLU A 296 4.45 14.32 -4.41
N PRO A 297 4.37 15.51 -3.78
CA PRO A 297 5.45 15.98 -2.91
C PRO A 297 5.65 15.22 -1.59
N TRP A 298 4.64 14.47 -1.10
CA TRP A 298 4.74 13.73 0.16
C TRP A 298 4.52 12.22 -0.01
N ALA A 299 3.89 11.79 -1.10
CA ALA A 299 3.59 10.38 -1.37
C ALA A 299 4.81 9.64 -1.97
N THR A 300 5.95 9.75 -1.30
CA THR A 300 7.22 9.16 -1.74
C THR A 300 7.55 7.89 -0.97
N GLY A 301 8.43 7.06 -1.55
CA GLY A 301 8.97 5.87 -0.90
C GLY A 301 7.96 4.74 -0.79
N GLY A 302 7.74 4.23 0.43
CA GLY A 302 6.88 3.08 0.68
C GLY A 302 5.37 3.38 0.71
N LEU A 303 4.97 4.64 0.60
CA LEU A 303 3.56 5.04 0.69
C LEU A 303 2.63 4.30 -0.32
N PRO A 304 3.04 4.09 -1.59
CA PRO A 304 2.20 3.40 -2.57
C PRO A 304 1.94 1.92 -2.28
N VAL A 305 2.62 1.32 -1.29
CA VAL A 305 2.39 -0.06 -0.85
C VAL A 305 1.71 -0.15 0.53
N VAL A 306 1.25 0.97 1.11
CA VAL A 306 0.63 0.94 2.46
C VAL A 306 -0.76 1.56 2.56
N LEU A 307 -1.11 2.51 1.68
CA LEU A 307 -2.41 3.18 1.69
C LEU A 307 -3.20 2.85 0.43
N THR A 308 -4.47 2.48 0.54
CA THR A 308 -5.33 2.17 -0.61
C THR A 308 -5.77 3.41 -1.38
N GLY A 309 -5.86 4.56 -0.71
CA GLY A 309 -6.15 5.83 -1.38
C GLY A 309 -7.57 5.96 -1.94
N PRO A 310 -7.90 7.12 -2.54
CA PRO A 310 -9.22 7.42 -3.09
C PRO A 310 -9.40 6.82 -4.50
N PHE A 311 -9.33 5.49 -4.63
CA PHE A 311 -9.42 4.80 -5.92
C PHE A 311 -10.71 5.13 -6.70
N LEU A 312 -11.84 5.33 -6.00
CA LEU A 312 -13.13 5.62 -6.64
C LEU A 312 -13.31 7.12 -6.99
N GLY A 313 -12.43 8.00 -6.51
CA GLY A 313 -12.57 9.45 -6.63
C GLY A 313 -11.79 10.08 -7.79
N ASP A 314 -10.55 9.64 -8.02
CA ASP A 314 -9.69 10.16 -9.10
C ASP A 314 -8.65 9.11 -9.55
N PRO A 315 -8.80 8.49 -10.73
CA PRO A 315 -7.85 7.48 -11.21
C PRO A 315 -6.43 8.04 -11.43
N ARG A 316 -6.28 9.37 -11.52
CA ARG A 316 -4.96 9.99 -11.64
C ARG A 316 -4.12 9.83 -10.38
N LEU A 317 -4.74 9.55 -9.23
CA LEU A 317 -4.04 9.33 -7.96
C LEU A 317 -3.52 7.90 -7.79
N ALA A 318 -3.94 6.96 -8.64
CA ALA A 318 -3.56 5.55 -8.56
C ALA A 318 -2.04 5.26 -8.46
N PRO A 319 -1.13 6.05 -9.04
CA PRO A 319 0.31 5.81 -8.89
C PRO A 319 0.83 5.86 -7.45
N TRP A 320 0.17 6.61 -6.56
CA TRP A 320 0.65 6.89 -5.20
C TRP A 320 0.02 6.05 -4.10
N PHE A 321 -0.91 5.16 -4.44
CA PHE A 321 -1.68 4.37 -3.48
C PHE A 321 -1.82 2.92 -3.94
N VAL A 322 -2.00 1.98 -3.03
CA VAL A 322 -2.37 0.59 -3.29
C VAL A 322 -3.65 0.55 -4.12
N GLY A 323 -3.51 0.50 -5.44
CA GLY A 323 -4.63 0.25 -6.33
C GLY A 323 -5.32 -1.06 -5.95
N VAL A 324 -6.63 -1.12 -6.12
CA VAL A 324 -7.39 -2.38 -5.97
C VAL A 324 -6.95 -3.29 -7.11
N GLN A 325 -5.95 -4.14 -6.86
CA GLN A 325 -5.65 -5.27 -7.75
C GLN A 325 -6.68 -6.35 -7.42
N GLY A 326 -7.77 -6.36 -8.20
CA GLY A 326 -8.71 -7.48 -8.30
C GLY A 326 -8.57 -8.22 -9.61
#